data_AF-A0A7S0DRM8-F1
#
_entry.id   AF-A0A7S0DRM8-F1
#
_cell.length_a   1.000
_cell.length_b   1.000
_cell.length_c   1.000
_cell.angle_alpha   90.00
_cell.angle_beta   90.00
_cell.angle_gamma   90.00
#
_symmetry.space_group_name_H-M   'P 1'
#
loop_
_entity.id
_entity.type
_entity.pdbx_description
1 polymer ?
#
loop_
_entity_poly.entity_id
_entity_poly.type
_entity_poly.pdbx_seq_one_letter_code
_entity_poly.pdbx_strand_id
1 'polypeptide(L)'
;RGSHARAPPRKEHPSMASPPLYPLAISLVLAGLLHLSILAPGSPTLGEAVDPPANSSSTGVGANESVSRGVPPNFTAGGKLVELKPPVVVIGAELRIGTLIIIALAERQERVIAVSREATTPDSMIIKLAYGVHYVHGNLNHPATYARYFKGAKAVIFASQARSVFDQDRESIRFTNGDTPKNVEFRGVRSAARAAIMAKVPNFILVSMYLVTRTSSNEYKFINKFKRAMYWKRRAELDLIRHCRASDSITKYTIVRAGGSTGEKGFGLEKVVIRQGDYLRGSLPLEDLASVTVASLFTNTTKNTVFECVTGEEGSALGFERLEQGNDGSPIDCPDEDRSLVAEQ
;
A
#
# COMPACT_ATOMS: atom_id res chain seq x y z
N ARG A 1 -39.47 60.18 42.19
CA ARG A 1 -38.37 59.21 42.31
C ARG A 1 -38.94 57.84 41.98
N GLY A 2 -38.47 57.20 40.91
CA GLY A 2 -39.01 55.92 40.42
C GLY A 2 -38.81 55.78 38.92
N SER A 3 -37.56 55.71 38.50
CA SER A 3 -37.11 55.53 37.12
C SER A 3 -37.50 54.13 36.59
N HIS A 4 -38.40 54.08 35.61
CA HIS A 4 -38.56 52.89 34.77
C HIS A 4 -37.37 52.79 33.81
N ALA A 5 -36.46 51.87 34.11
CA ALA A 5 -35.36 51.51 33.24
C ALA A 5 -35.91 50.80 31.99
N ARG A 6 -35.82 51.48 30.85
CA ARG A 6 -36.16 50.98 29.52
C ARG A 6 -34.98 50.12 29.05
N ALA A 7 -35.22 48.84 28.77
CA ALA A 7 -34.23 47.93 28.22
C ALA A 7 -33.73 48.42 26.84
N PRO A 8 -32.43 48.27 26.52
CA PRO A 8 -31.89 48.66 25.22
C PRO A 8 -32.35 47.72 24.08
N PRO A 9 -32.45 48.21 22.84
CA PRO A 9 -32.87 47.40 21.70
C PRO A 9 -31.88 46.28 21.40
N ARG A 10 -32.44 45.10 21.13
CA ARG A 10 -31.74 43.88 20.71
C ARG A 10 -31.02 44.18 19.39
N LYS A 11 -29.69 44.04 19.35
CA LYS A 11 -28.93 44.08 18.10
C LYS A 11 -29.37 42.90 17.24
N GLU A 12 -29.95 43.19 16.08
CA GLU A 12 -30.23 42.20 15.05
C GLU A 12 -28.89 41.71 14.49
N HIS A 13 -28.63 40.41 14.61
CA HIS A 13 -27.53 39.75 13.94
C HIS A 13 -27.85 39.65 12.44
N PRO A 14 -26.88 39.92 11.54
CA PRO A 14 -27.09 39.70 10.13
C PRO A 14 -27.36 38.21 9.88
N SER A 15 -28.50 37.95 9.23
CA SER A 15 -28.93 36.67 8.67
C SER A 15 -27.76 36.00 7.95
N MET A 16 -27.27 34.88 8.52
CA MET A 16 -26.34 34.01 7.81
C MET A 16 -27.09 33.39 6.64
N ALA A 17 -26.72 33.81 5.44
CA ALA A 17 -27.07 33.10 4.21
C ALA A 17 -26.60 31.65 4.33
N SER A 18 -27.56 30.73 4.22
CA SER A 18 -27.32 29.29 4.11
C SER A 18 -26.33 29.02 2.98
N PRO A 19 -25.27 28.22 3.19
CA PRO A 19 -24.43 27.79 2.07
C PRO A 19 -25.25 26.89 1.13
N PRO A 20 -25.01 26.95 -0.18
CA PRO A 20 -25.73 26.11 -1.13
C PRO A 20 -25.43 24.63 -0.85
N LEU A 21 -26.50 23.84 -0.77
CA LEU A 21 -26.48 22.39 -0.81
C LEU A 21 -25.76 21.93 -2.09
N TYR A 22 -24.51 21.48 -1.96
CA TYR A 22 -23.84 20.75 -3.03
C TYR A 22 -24.58 19.42 -3.24
N PRO A 23 -25.10 19.12 -4.44
CA PRO A 23 -25.64 17.80 -4.70
C PRO A 23 -24.49 16.80 -4.66
N LEU A 24 -24.68 15.73 -3.88
CA LEU A 24 -23.86 14.52 -3.88
C LEU A 24 -23.85 13.91 -5.29
N ALA A 25 -22.91 14.35 -6.12
CA ALA A 25 -22.54 13.65 -7.34
C ALA A 25 -21.71 12.42 -6.95
N ILE A 26 -22.41 11.35 -6.58
CA ILE A 26 -21.87 9.99 -6.54
C ILE A 26 -21.59 9.62 -8.00
N SER A 27 -20.39 9.96 -8.49
CA SER A 27 -19.89 9.38 -9.74
C SER A 27 -19.53 7.92 -9.48
N LEU A 28 -20.43 7.03 -9.90
CA LEU A 28 -20.12 5.63 -10.20
C LEU A 28 -18.96 5.59 -11.23
N VAL A 29 -17.72 5.43 -10.78
CA VAL A 29 -16.57 5.08 -11.63
C VAL A 29 -16.36 3.56 -11.61
N LEU A 30 -17.42 2.82 -11.89
CA LEU A 30 -17.43 1.35 -11.79
C LEU A 30 -18.16 0.71 -12.99
N ALA A 31 -17.81 1.11 -14.21
CA ALA A 31 -18.27 0.42 -15.43
C ALA A 31 -17.51 0.74 -16.73
N GLY A 32 -16.26 1.23 -16.70
CA GLY A 32 -15.61 1.70 -17.94
C GLY A 32 -14.13 1.44 -18.00
N LEU A 33 -13.72 0.18 -18.24
CA LEU A 33 -12.43 -0.20 -18.86
C LEU A 33 -12.38 -1.73 -19.09
N LEU A 34 -13.38 -2.23 -19.80
CA LEU A 34 -13.39 -3.60 -20.30
C LEU A 34 -14.13 -3.61 -21.64
N HIS A 35 -13.58 -2.90 -22.63
CA HIS A 35 -13.84 -3.08 -24.07
C HIS A 35 -12.93 -2.13 -24.86
N LEU A 36 -11.82 -2.63 -25.41
CA LEU A 36 -11.42 -2.44 -26.81
C LEU A 36 -10.02 -3.05 -27.04
N SER A 37 -9.98 -4.16 -27.77
CA SER A 37 -9.07 -4.46 -28.91
C SER A 37 -9.04 -5.97 -29.18
N ILE A 38 -10.04 -6.45 -29.89
CA ILE A 38 -9.95 -7.64 -30.76
C ILE A 38 -10.41 -7.19 -32.15
N LEU A 39 -9.77 -7.77 -33.18
CA LEU A 39 -9.81 -7.55 -34.64
C LEU A 39 -8.64 -6.70 -35.15
N ALA A 40 -7.79 -7.14 -36.09
CA ALA A 40 -7.72 -8.34 -36.94
C ALA A 40 -6.31 -8.37 -37.62
N PRO A 41 -6.08 -9.07 -38.75
CA PRO A 41 -6.04 -10.51 -39.02
C PRO A 41 -4.64 -10.98 -39.52
N GLY A 42 -4.43 -12.29 -39.66
CA GLY A 42 -3.39 -12.82 -40.58
C GLY A 42 -2.58 -13.97 -40.03
N SER A 43 -3.03 -15.19 -40.29
CA SER A 43 -2.23 -16.42 -40.18
C SER A 43 -1.88 -16.88 -41.60
N PRO A 44 -0.63 -17.30 -41.85
CA PRO A 44 -0.36 -18.30 -42.88
C PRO A 44 0.09 -19.62 -42.24
N THR A 45 -0.75 -20.63 -42.46
CA THR A 45 -0.39 -22.01 -42.85
C THR A 45 0.80 -22.69 -42.18
N LEU A 46 0.50 -23.66 -41.32
CA LEU A 46 1.37 -24.75 -40.90
C LEU A 46 1.72 -25.64 -42.12
N GLY A 47 3.02 -25.69 -42.44
CA GLY A 47 3.61 -26.71 -43.29
C GLY A 47 4.07 -27.89 -42.44
N GLU A 48 3.82 -29.08 -42.98
CA GLU A 48 4.14 -30.41 -42.45
C GLU A 48 5.60 -30.54 -41.99
N ALA A 49 5.81 -31.19 -40.84
CA ALA A 49 7.11 -31.71 -40.43
C ALA A 49 6.97 -33.19 -40.06
N VAL A 50 7.78 -33.96 -40.76
CA VAL A 50 7.95 -35.41 -40.80
C VAL A 50 8.72 -35.91 -39.57
N ASP A 51 8.22 -36.94 -38.88
CA ASP A 51 9.03 -37.84 -38.02
C ASP A 51 9.91 -38.74 -38.90
N PRO A 52 11.13 -39.23 -38.52
CA PRO A 52 11.39 -40.01 -37.29
C PRO A 52 12.91 -40.00 -36.86
N PRO A 53 13.53 -41.03 -36.23
CA PRO A 53 13.06 -42.04 -35.28
C PRO A 53 13.82 -42.04 -33.93
N ALA A 54 13.28 -42.86 -33.02
CA ALA A 54 13.86 -43.30 -31.76
C ALA A 54 15.31 -43.81 -31.85
N ASN A 55 16.08 -43.56 -30.79
CA ASN A 55 17.16 -44.45 -30.40
C ASN A 55 17.24 -44.58 -28.87
N SER A 56 17.29 -45.83 -28.46
CA SER A 56 17.47 -46.34 -27.11
C SER A 56 18.92 -46.15 -26.64
N SER A 57 19.11 -45.92 -25.34
CA SER A 57 19.97 -46.76 -24.51
C SER A 57 20.06 -46.25 -23.08
N SER A 58 20.04 -47.24 -22.20
CA SER A 58 20.12 -47.25 -20.75
C SER A 58 21.45 -46.78 -20.18
N THR A 59 21.38 -46.34 -18.92
CA THR A 59 22.39 -46.26 -17.82
C THR A 59 22.39 -44.82 -17.28
N GLY A 60 22.34 -44.52 -15.99
CA GLY A 60 22.30 -45.26 -14.74
C GLY A 60 22.45 -44.22 -13.62
N VAL A 61 22.10 -44.61 -12.39
CA VAL A 61 22.50 -43.97 -11.12
C VAL A 61 21.82 -42.65 -10.76
N GLY A 62 21.11 -42.68 -9.63
CA GLY A 62 20.32 -41.56 -9.12
C GLY A 62 21.12 -40.49 -8.40
N ALA A 63 20.48 -39.33 -8.26
CA ALA A 63 20.82 -38.31 -7.29
C ALA A 63 19.51 -37.59 -6.90
N ASN A 64 18.99 -37.92 -5.72
CA ASN A 64 17.97 -37.13 -5.04
C ASN A 64 18.69 -36.03 -4.26
N GLU A 65 18.84 -34.85 -4.86
CA GLU A 65 19.14 -33.63 -4.12
C GLU A 65 18.20 -32.52 -4.59
N SER A 66 17.13 -32.33 -3.81
CA SER A 66 16.26 -31.16 -3.88
C SER A 66 17.02 -29.94 -3.38
N VAL A 67 17.79 -29.30 -4.25
CA VAL A 67 18.45 -28.02 -3.97
C VAL A 67 17.40 -26.92 -4.01
N SER A 68 17.10 -26.39 -2.83
CA SER A 68 16.42 -25.10 -2.63
C SER A 68 17.17 -24.00 -3.36
N ARG A 69 16.66 -23.53 -4.50
CA ARG A 69 17.17 -22.32 -5.16
C ARG A 69 16.73 -21.08 -4.38
N GLY A 70 17.47 -20.79 -3.31
CA GLY A 70 17.60 -19.45 -2.77
C GLY A 70 18.21 -18.51 -3.82
N VAL A 71 18.02 -17.21 -3.61
CA VAL A 71 18.57 -16.13 -4.45
C VAL A 71 20.03 -16.44 -4.79
N PRO A 72 20.44 -16.50 -6.08
CA PRO A 72 21.83 -16.75 -6.41
C PRO A 72 22.69 -15.59 -5.86
N PRO A 73 23.74 -15.88 -5.08
CA PRO A 73 24.69 -14.86 -4.70
C PRO A 73 25.60 -14.65 -5.91
N ASN A 74 25.62 -13.41 -6.40
CA ASN A 74 26.67 -12.84 -7.26
C ASN A 74 26.70 -13.37 -8.71
N PHE A 75 26.48 -12.45 -9.65
CA PHE A 75 26.78 -12.65 -11.07
C PHE A 75 28.14 -12.02 -11.37
N THR A 76 29.11 -12.79 -11.87
CA THR A 76 30.42 -12.27 -12.26
C THR A 76 30.42 -11.88 -13.74
N ALA A 77 30.37 -10.57 -14.00
CA ALA A 77 30.84 -10.00 -15.26
C ALA A 77 32.21 -9.35 -14.99
N GLY A 78 33.30 -9.95 -15.48
CA GLY A 78 34.63 -9.32 -15.49
C GLY A 78 35.42 -9.31 -14.17
N GLY A 79 35.31 -10.32 -13.32
CA GLY A 79 36.26 -10.54 -12.21
C GLY A 79 36.17 -9.59 -11.02
N LYS A 80 35.21 -8.66 -10.98
CA LYS A 80 34.86 -7.88 -9.78
C LYS A 80 33.55 -8.39 -9.20
N LEU A 81 33.57 -8.83 -7.95
CA LEU A 81 32.34 -9.07 -7.19
C LEU A 81 31.59 -7.74 -7.06
N VAL A 82 30.50 -7.58 -7.80
CA VAL A 82 29.61 -6.43 -7.64
C VAL A 82 28.73 -6.73 -6.44
N GLU A 83 28.96 -6.03 -5.33
CA GLU A 83 28.07 -6.08 -4.18
C GLU A 83 26.69 -5.53 -4.61
N LEU A 84 25.72 -6.43 -4.74
CA LEU A 84 24.38 -6.05 -5.15
C LEU A 84 23.72 -5.24 -4.04
N LYS A 85 23.21 -4.04 -4.37
CA LYS A 85 22.44 -3.20 -3.44
C LYS A 85 21.36 -4.05 -2.72
N PRO A 86 21.22 -3.92 -1.39
CA PRO A 86 20.12 -4.53 -0.65
C PRO A 86 18.76 -4.19 -1.26
N PRO A 87 17.88 -5.17 -1.51
CA PRO A 87 16.62 -4.92 -2.20
C PRO A 87 15.57 -4.22 -1.32
N VAL A 88 14.63 -3.54 -1.97
CA VAL A 88 13.34 -3.14 -1.41
C VAL A 88 12.30 -4.18 -1.81
N VAL A 89 11.60 -4.77 -0.84
CA VAL A 89 10.55 -5.76 -1.12
C VAL A 89 9.20 -5.05 -1.13
N VAL A 90 8.45 -5.16 -2.22
CA VAL A 90 7.14 -4.51 -2.39
C VAL A 90 6.05 -5.57 -2.43
N ILE A 91 5.17 -5.58 -1.43
CA ILE A 91 4.01 -6.48 -1.36
C ILE A 91 2.78 -5.78 -1.94
N GLY A 92 2.09 -6.46 -2.87
CA GLY A 92 0.96 -5.88 -3.61
C GLY A 92 1.34 -5.38 -5.00
N ALA A 93 2.35 -5.99 -5.63
CA ALA A 93 2.92 -5.57 -6.91
C ALA A 93 1.98 -5.61 -8.12
N GLU A 94 0.81 -6.25 -8.00
CA GLU A 94 -0.24 -6.28 -9.04
C GLU A 94 -1.23 -5.13 -8.92
N LEU A 95 -1.27 -4.45 -7.77
CA LEU A 95 -2.17 -3.33 -7.58
C LEU A 95 -1.57 -2.09 -8.22
N ARG A 96 -2.43 -1.19 -8.70
CA ARG A 96 -2.01 0.05 -9.36
C ARG A 96 -1.00 0.83 -8.52
N ILE A 97 -1.25 0.98 -7.21
CA ILE A 97 -0.31 1.63 -6.29
C ILE A 97 1.02 0.87 -6.17
N GLY A 98 0.99 -0.46 -6.09
CA GLY A 98 2.20 -1.28 -6.01
C GLY A 98 3.07 -1.16 -7.27
N THR A 99 2.45 -1.15 -8.45
CA THR A 99 3.14 -0.92 -9.73
C THR A 99 3.80 0.46 -9.76
N LEU A 100 3.09 1.51 -9.33
CA LEU A 100 3.64 2.87 -9.28
C LEU A 100 4.82 3.00 -8.31
N ILE A 101 4.74 2.34 -7.14
CA ILE A 101 5.86 2.28 -6.18
C ILE A 101 7.07 1.58 -6.80
N ILE A 102 6.86 0.47 -7.53
CA ILE A 102 7.94 -0.26 -8.21
C ILE A 102 8.60 0.62 -9.27
N ILE A 103 7.81 1.34 -10.07
CA ILE A 103 8.33 2.29 -11.08
C ILE A 103 9.16 3.38 -10.40
N ALA A 104 8.64 4.04 -9.37
CA ALA A 104 9.34 5.10 -8.64
C ALA A 104 10.63 4.60 -7.96
N LEU A 105 10.70 3.33 -7.53
CA LEU A 105 11.93 2.72 -7.02
C LEU A 105 12.93 2.40 -8.16
N ALA A 106 12.44 1.89 -9.28
CA ALA A 106 13.26 1.56 -10.45
C ALA A 106 13.91 2.80 -11.07
N GLU A 107 13.18 3.92 -11.16
CA GLU A 107 13.72 5.23 -11.60
C GLU A 107 14.86 5.73 -10.69
N ARG A 108 14.84 5.34 -9.41
CA ARG A 108 15.91 5.61 -8.44
C ARG A 108 17.02 4.56 -8.46
N GLN A 109 17.00 3.64 -9.43
CA GLN A 109 17.96 2.54 -9.59
C GLN A 109 18.07 1.67 -8.33
N GLU A 110 16.94 1.45 -7.68
CA GLU A 110 16.83 0.54 -6.56
C GLU A 110 16.59 -0.89 -7.03
N ARG A 111 17.22 -1.85 -6.34
CA ARG A 111 16.89 -3.25 -6.54
C ARG A 111 15.54 -3.54 -5.89
N VAL A 112 14.60 -4.10 -6.64
CA VAL A 112 13.24 -4.35 -6.16
C VAL A 112 12.90 -5.82 -6.22
N ILE A 113 12.30 -6.35 -5.16
CA ILE A 113 11.62 -7.65 -5.18
C ILE A 113 10.12 -7.38 -5.11
N ALA A 114 9.43 -7.62 -6.22
CA ALA A 114 8.01 -7.36 -6.39
C ALA A 114 7.21 -8.63 -6.07
N VAL A 115 6.45 -8.62 -4.98
CA VAL A 115 5.67 -9.78 -4.51
C VAL A 115 4.25 -9.70 -5.06
N SER A 116 3.87 -10.70 -5.86
CA SER A 116 2.61 -10.80 -6.59
C SER A 116 1.95 -12.19 -6.38
N ARG A 117 0.62 -12.29 -6.48
CA ARG A 117 -0.10 -13.56 -6.34
C ARG A 117 0.01 -14.43 -7.58
N GLU A 118 0.01 -13.81 -8.75
CA GLU A 118 0.27 -14.40 -10.04
C GLU A 118 1.66 -13.96 -10.47
N ALA A 119 2.53 -14.91 -10.85
CA ALA A 119 3.76 -14.53 -11.54
C ALA A 119 3.33 -13.90 -12.89
N THR A 120 3.42 -12.58 -13.02
CA THR A 120 2.86 -11.82 -14.15
C THR A 120 3.39 -12.28 -15.52
N THR A 121 2.61 -12.04 -16.58
CA THR A 121 2.89 -12.39 -17.98
C THR A 121 4.25 -11.88 -18.53
N PRO A 122 4.84 -12.57 -19.55
CA PRO A 122 6.18 -12.31 -20.08
C PRO A 122 6.43 -10.87 -20.58
N ASP A 123 5.46 -10.22 -21.24
CA ASP A 123 5.68 -8.88 -21.81
C ASP A 123 5.81 -7.79 -20.74
N SER A 124 5.10 -7.96 -19.62
CA SER A 124 5.34 -7.13 -18.45
C SER A 124 6.72 -7.41 -17.83
N MET A 125 7.22 -8.68 -17.89
CA MET A 125 8.57 -9.09 -17.44
C MET A 125 9.72 -8.50 -18.27
N ILE A 126 9.51 -8.20 -19.55
CA ILE A 126 10.55 -7.66 -20.44
C ILE A 126 10.94 -6.22 -20.06
N ILE A 127 10.00 -5.39 -19.59
CA ILE A 127 10.30 -4.06 -19.02
C ILE A 127 10.99 -4.19 -17.63
N LYS A 128 10.77 -5.31 -16.92
CA LYS A 128 11.16 -5.52 -15.52
C LYS A 128 12.62 -5.98 -15.30
N LEU A 129 13.26 -6.62 -16.30
CA LEU A 129 14.66 -7.06 -16.20
C LEU A 129 15.69 -5.93 -16.37
N ALA A 130 15.36 -4.86 -17.09
CA ALA A 130 16.30 -3.78 -17.40
C ALA A 130 16.66 -2.86 -16.20
N TYR A 131 15.87 -2.89 -15.10
CA TYR A 131 16.02 -1.98 -13.96
C TYR A 131 16.21 -2.67 -12.60
N GLY A 132 16.52 -3.97 -12.57
CA GLY A 132 16.75 -4.70 -11.32
C GLY A 132 15.49 -5.00 -10.50
N VAL A 133 14.34 -5.17 -11.18
CA VAL A 133 13.06 -5.55 -10.57
C VAL A 133 12.79 -7.05 -10.76
N HIS A 134 12.65 -7.78 -9.66
CA HIS A 134 12.48 -9.23 -9.65
C HIS A 134 11.08 -9.57 -9.11
N TYR A 135 10.20 -10.10 -9.97
CA TYR A 135 8.88 -10.54 -9.55
C TYR A 135 8.94 -11.93 -8.92
N VAL A 136 8.24 -12.10 -7.80
CA VAL A 136 8.19 -13.36 -7.06
C VAL A 136 6.76 -13.66 -6.66
N HIS A 137 6.40 -14.94 -6.70
CA HIS A 137 5.12 -15.39 -6.19
C HIS A 137 5.05 -15.21 -4.67
N GLY A 138 3.96 -14.62 -4.19
CA GLY A 138 3.66 -14.48 -2.77
C GLY A 138 2.17 -14.44 -2.50
N ASN A 139 1.77 -15.22 -1.51
CA ASN A 139 0.40 -15.29 -1.01
C ASN A 139 0.37 -14.83 0.44
N LEU A 140 -0.45 -13.82 0.75
CA LEU A 140 -0.56 -13.26 2.09
C LEU A 140 -1.08 -14.25 3.14
N ASN A 141 -1.84 -15.27 2.72
CA ASN A 141 -2.28 -16.36 3.59
C ASN A 141 -1.17 -17.41 3.83
N HIS A 142 -0.07 -17.37 3.08
CA HIS A 142 1.05 -18.28 3.19
C HIS A 142 2.38 -17.52 3.25
N PRO A 143 2.74 -16.92 4.41
CA PRO A 143 3.87 -16.02 4.54
C PRO A 143 5.22 -16.58 4.08
N ALA A 144 5.42 -17.89 4.19
CA ALA A 144 6.63 -18.58 3.73
C ALA A 144 6.94 -18.36 2.24
N THR A 145 5.91 -18.08 1.42
CA THR A 145 6.07 -17.82 -0.02
C THR A 145 6.87 -16.55 -0.32
N TYR A 146 6.78 -15.52 0.54
CA TYR A 146 7.46 -14.24 0.35
C TYR A 146 8.49 -13.89 1.43
N ALA A 147 8.35 -14.41 2.65
CA ALA A 147 9.19 -14.02 3.80
C ALA A 147 10.69 -14.30 3.57
N ARG A 148 11.03 -15.33 2.79
CA ARG A 148 12.42 -15.66 2.43
C ARG A 148 13.17 -14.52 1.74
N TYR A 149 12.44 -13.62 1.07
CA TYR A 149 13.02 -12.47 0.36
C TYR A 149 13.32 -11.28 1.27
N PHE A 150 12.93 -11.33 2.55
CA PHE A 150 13.21 -10.26 3.50
C PHE A 150 14.64 -10.31 4.04
N LYS A 151 15.29 -11.48 4.00
CA LYS A 151 16.67 -11.62 4.47
C LYS A 151 17.60 -10.74 3.62
N GLY A 152 18.27 -9.79 4.26
CA GLY A 152 19.16 -8.83 3.59
C GLY A 152 18.43 -7.72 2.82
N ALA A 153 17.09 -7.62 2.92
CA ALA A 153 16.35 -6.49 2.38
C ALA A 153 16.56 -5.25 3.26
N LYS A 154 16.67 -4.07 2.64
CA LYS A 154 16.74 -2.80 3.38
C LYS A 154 15.38 -2.26 3.79
N ALA A 155 14.32 -2.70 3.11
CA ALA A 155 12.97 -2.30 3.42
C ALA A 155 11.92 -3.30 2.89
N VAL A 156 10.77 -3.29 3.55
CA VAL A 156 9.51 -3.88 3.06
C VAL A 156 8.48 -2.76 2.93
N ILE A 157 7.84 -2.66 1.78
CA ILE A 157 6.69 -1.78 1.53
C ILE A 157 5.45 -2.65 1.37
N PHE A 158 4.47 -2.48 2.25
CA PHE A 158 3.19 -3.18 2.19
C PHE A 158 2.14 -2.26 1.56
N ALA A 159 1.79 -2.53 0.31
CA ALA A 159 0.80 -1.79 -0.47
C ALA A 159 -0.35 -2.68 -0.97
N SER A 160 -0.56 -3.86 -0.34
CA SER A 160 -1.65 -4.76 -0.68
C SER A 160 -2.97 -4.33 -0.04
N GLN A 161 -4.07 -4.61 -0.73
CA GLN A 161 -5.43 -4.28 -0.33
C GLN A 161 -6.37 -5.42 -0.71
N ALA A 162 -7.44 -5.57 0.07
CA ALA A 162 -8.49 -6.55 -0.23
C ALA A 162 -9.18 -6.18 -1.55
N ARG A 163 -9.28 -7.12 -2.50
CA ARG A 163 -9.99 -6.89 -3.76
C ARG A 163 -11.48 -7.15 -3.56
N SER A 164 -12.28 -6.13 -3.76
CA SER A 164 -13.73 -6.22 -3.83
C SER A 164 -14.21 -6.24 -5.27
N VAL A 165 -15.22 -7.06 -5.56
CA VAL A 165 -16.00 -6.98 -6.80
C VAL A 165 -17.43 -6.61 -6.41
N PHE A 166 -18.02 -5.66 -7.13
CA PHE A 166 -19.44 -5.37 -7.02
C PHE A 166 -20.20 -6.45 -7.79
N ASP A 167 -21.02 -7.22 -7.07
CA ASP A 167 -21.93 -8.19 -7.67
C ASP A 167 -23.13 -7.41 -8.22
N GLN A 168 -23.20 -7.26 -9.55
CA GLN A 168 -24.26 -6.51 -10.23
C GLN A 168 -25.62 -7.19 -10.06
N ASP A 169 -25.65 -8.51 -9.84
CA ASP A 169 -26.87 -9.30 -9.71
C ASP A 169 -27.37 -9.38 -8.27
N ARG A 170 -26.53 -9.03 -7.30
CA ARG A 170 -26.86 -8.98 -5.87
C ARG A 170 -26.14 -7.80 -5.28
N GLU A 171 -26.82 -6.68 -5.10
CA GLU A 171 -26.43 -5.35 -4.55
C GLU A 171 -25.43 -5.36 -3.35
N SER A 172 -24.31 -6.05 -3.49
CA SER A 172 -23.46 -6.53 -2.40
C SER A 172 -22.03 -6.70 -2.91
N ILE A 173 -21.07 -6.34 -2.06
CA ILE A 173 -19.66 -6.52 -2.36
C ILE A 173 -19.24 -7.95 -2.00
N ARG A 174 -18.65 -8.64 -2.98
CA ARG A 174 -17.98 -9.92 -2.75
C ARG A 174 -16.47 -9.73 -2.67
N PHE A 175 -15.86 -10.48 -1.75
CA PHE A 175 -14.42 -10.69 -1.72
C PHE A 175 -14.16 -12.11 -2.23
N THR A 176 -13.20 -12.26 -3.15
CA THR A 176 -12.83 -13.56 -3.70
C THR A 176 -12.09 -14.41 -2.65
N ASN A 177 -12.25 -15.73 -2.69
CA ASN A 177 -11.49 -16.77 -1.97
C ASN A 177 -10.60 -16.33 -0.77
N GLY A 178 -11.20 -15.74 0.27
CA GLY A 178 -10.48 -15.37 1.50
C GLY A 178 -9.76 -14.03 1.48
N ASP A 179 -9.82 -13.22 0.41
CA ASP A 179 -9.25 -11.86 0.31
C ASP A 179 -10.08 -10.81 1.04
N THR A 180 -10.53 -11.11 2.26
CA THR A 180 -11.26 -10.15 3.08
C THR A 180 -10.31 -9.09 3.66
N PRO A 181 -10.80 -7.89 4.04
CA PRO A 181 -9.98 -6.89 4.73
C PRO A 181 -9.28 -7.45 5.98
N LYS A 182 -9.94 -8.33 6.74
CA LYS A 182 -9.32 -9.02 7.88
C LYS A 182 -8.09 -9.84 7.49
N ASN A 183 -8.15 -10.58 6.39
CA ASN A 183 -7.07 -11.48 5.97
C ASN A 183 -5.95 -10.72 5.27
N VAL A 184 -6.28 -9.79 4.37
CA VAL A 184 -5.29 -9.06 3.58
C VAL A 184 -4.70 -7.89 4.36
N GLU A 185 -5.57 -7.02 4.88
CA GLU A 185 -5.16 -5.72 5.42
C GLU A 185 -4.78 -5.78 6.90
N PHE A 186 -5.21 -6.80 7.65
CA PHE A 186 -4.76 -7.06 9.02
C PHE A 186 -3.79 -8.24 9.12
N ARG A 187 -4.25 -9.47 8.86
CA ARG A 187 -3.41 -10.67 9.02
C ARG A 187 -2.20 -10.67 8.08
N GLY A 188 -2.37 -10.18 6.85
CA GLY A 188 -1.29 -10.03 5.87
C GLY A 188 -0.21 -9.06 6.37
N VAL A 189 -0.61 -7.87 6.83
CA VAL A 189 0.31 -6.88 7.43
C VAL A 189 1.04 -7.47 8.63
N ARG A 190 0.31 -8.07 9.58
CA ARG A 190 0.88 -8.70 10.77
C ARG A 190 1.92 -9.76 10.43
N SER A 191 1.61 -10.63 9.46
CA SER A 191 2.51 -11.70 9.05
C SER A 191 3.77 -11.15 8.38
N ALA A 192 3.61 -10.16 7.50
CA ALA A 192 4.73 -9.50 6.85
C ALA A 192 5.60 -8.73 7.85
N ALA A 193 5.01 -8.00 8.80
CA ALA A 193 5.72 -7.27 9.84
C ALA A 193 6.56 -8.22 10.71
N ARG A 194 5.96 -9.32 11.19
CA ARG A 194 6.68 -10.34 11.97
C ARG A 194 7.83 -10.95 11.20
N ALA A 195 7.61 -11.32 9.94
CA ALA A 195 8.67 -11.86 9.10
C ALA A 195 9.79 -10.82 8.85
N ALA A 196 9.45 -9.55 8.67
CA ALA A 196 10.43 -8.47 8.47
C ALA A 196 11.28 -8.24 9.73
N ILE A 197 10.65 -8.25 10.92
CA ILE A 197 11.34 -8.15 12.21
C ILE A 197 12.28 -9.34 12.43
N MET A 198 11.80 -10.57 12.21
CA MET A 198 12.63 -11.78 12.32
C MET A 198 13.82 -11.76 11.35
N ALA A 199 13.62 -11.22 10.14
CA ALA A 199 14.68 -11.05 9.15
C ALA A 199 15.56 -9.81 9.39
N LYS A 200 15.30 -9.03 10.44
CA LYS A 200 15.99 -7.79 10.79
C LYS A 200 15.99 -6.76 9.65
N VAL A 201 14.86 -6.62 8.96
CA VAL A 201 14.69 -5.58 7.93
C VAL A 201 14.64 -4.21 8.62
N PRO A 202 15.47 -3.23 8.22
CA PRO A 202 15.53 -1.94 8.91
C PRO A 202 14.25 -1.09 8.82
N ASN A 203 13.54 -1.13 7.69
CA ASN A 203 12.36 -0.27 7.46
C ASN A 203 11.15 -1.08 7.00
N PHE A 204 9.99 -0.82 7.60
CA PHE A 204 8.70 -1.35 7.17
C PHE A 204 7.73 -0.20 6.90
N ILE A 205 7.34 -0.01 5.65
CA ILE A 205 6.41 1.05 5.25
C ILE A 205 5.05 0.42 4.98
N LEU A 206 4.00 0.94 5.62
CA LEU A 206 2.62 0.52 5.41
C LEU A 206 1.84 1.65 4.72
N VAL A 207 1.24 1.34 3.56
CA VAL A 207 0.28 2.24 2.91
C VAL A 207 -1.10 2.02 3.54
N SER A 208 -1.59 3.03 4.25
CA SER A 208 -2.86 3.06 4.95
C SER A 208 -3.75 4.21 4.45
N MET A 209 -4.81 4.56 5.19
CA MET A 209 -5.79 5.57 4.81
C MET A 209 -6.12 6.50 5.98
N TYR A 210 -6.32 7.79 5.75
CA TYR A 210 -6.59 8.78 6.82
C TYR A 210 -7.89 8.54 7.60
N LEU A 211 -8.84 7.76 7.05
CA LEU A 211 -10.13 7.54 7.69
C LEU A 211 -10.07 6.57 8.87
N VAL A 212 -9.01 5.80 9.05
CA VAL A 212 -8.96 4.63 9.96
C VAL A 212 -9.22 4.95 11.43
N THR A 213 -8.99 6.19 11.87
CA THR A 213 -9.24 6.72 13.23
C THR A 213 -10.53 7.53 13.35
N ARG A 214 -11.20 7.85 12.24
CA ARG A 214 -12.35 8.76 12.21
C ARG A 214 -13.67 8.03 12.37
N THR A 215 -13.79 7.27 13.45
CA THR A 215 -14.90 6.32 13.69
C THR A 215 -16.30 6.96 13.66
N SER A 216 -16.38 8.24 14.03
CA SER A 216 -17.63 9.02 14.05
C SER A 216 -18.07 9.52 12.65
N SER A 217 -17.17 9.55 11.67
CA SER A 217 -17.43 10.13 10.34
C SER A 217 -18.35 9.24 9.49
N ASN A 218 -19.11 9.88 8.60
CA ASN A 218 -20.03 9.16 7.71
C ASN A 218 -19.27 8.30 6.70
N GLU A 219 -18.11 8.77 6.23
CA GLU A 219 -17.22 8.06 5.32
C GLU A 219 -16.67 6.79 5.97
N TYR A 220 -16.22 6.87 7.23
CA TYR A 220 -15.78 5.70 8.00
C TYR A 220 -16.93 4.70 8.13
N LYS A 221 -18.09 5.15 8.60
CA LYS A 221 -19.27 4.29 8.79
C LYS A 221 -19.70 3.64 7.49
N PHE A 222 -19.69 4.37 6.37
CA PHE A 222 -20.03 3.87 5.05
C PHE A 222 -19.05 2.80 4.59
N ILE A 223 -17.74 3.09 4.60
CA ILE A 223 -16.73 2.14 4.16
C ILE A 223 -16.70 0.89 5.06
N ASN A 224 -16.93 1.05 6.37
CA ASN A 224 -16.95 -0.09 7.28
C ASN A 224 -18.14 -1.03 7.10
N LYS A 225 -19.20 -0.64 6.38
CA LYS A 225 -20.23 -1.60 5.94
C LYS A 225 -19.62 -2.70 5.06
N PHE A 226 -18.51 -2.42 4.38
CA PHE A 226 -17.76 -3.40 3.59
C PHE A 226 -16.80 -4.21 4.47
N LYS A 227 -17.36 -5.12 5.28
CA LYS A 227 -16.62 -6.07 6.14
C LYS A 227 -15.62 -5.40 7.10
N ARG A 228 -15.95 -4.19 7.58
CA ARG A 228 -15.16 -3.44 8.57
C ARG A 228 -13.74 -3.13 8.08
N ALA A 229 -13.58 -2.74 6.82
CA ALA A 229 -12.27 -2.50 6.21
C ALA A 229 -11.39 -1.50 6.99
N MET A 230 -11.94 -0.33 7.37
CA MET A 230 -11.19 0.68 8.13
C MET A 230 -10.82 0.18 9.54
N TYR A 231 -11.69 -0.58 10.18
CA TYR A 231 -11.39 -1.21 11.47
C TYR A 231 -10.18 -2.18 11.37
N TRP A 232 -10.13 -3.01 10.33
CA TRP A 232 -9.00 -3.94 10.15
C TRP A 232 -7.71 -3.22 9.81
N LYS A 233 -7.76 -2.15 9.00
CA LYS A 233 -6.59 -1.30 8.75
C LYS A 233 -6.05 -0.65 10.03
N ARG A 234 -6.92 -0.05 10.86
CA ARG A 234 -6.48 0.54 12.15
C ARG A 234 -5.82 -0.51 13.05
N ARG A 235 -6.40 -1.71 13.15
CA ARG A 235 -5.77 -2.82 13.92
C ARG A 235 -4.41 -3.21 13.37
N ALA A 236 -4.23 -3.19 12.06
CA ALA A 236 -2.95 -3.49 11.43
C ALA A 236 -1.87 -2.45 11.75
N GLU A 237 -2.23 -1.16 11.75
CA GLU A 237 -1.33 -0.08 12.15
C GLU A 237 -0.87 -0.26 13.60
N LEU A 238 -1.81 -0.46 14.53
CA LEU A 238 -1.50 -0.62 15.95
C LEU A 238 -0.65 -1.86 16.22
N ASP A 239 -0.96 -2.99 15.56
CA ASP A 239 -0.19 -4.23 15.68
C ASP A 239 1.23 -4.08 15.12
N LEU A 240 1.40 -3.40 13.97
CA LEU A 240 2.72 -3.05 13.42
C LEU A 240 3.51 -2.18 14.39
N ILE A 241 2.91 -1.11 14.91
CA ILE A 241 3.57 -0.19 15.86
C ILE A 241 4.02 -0.95 17.10
N ARG A 242 3.13 -1.76 17.70
CA ARG A 242 3.43 -2.59 18.88
C ARG A 242 4.61 -3.51 18.61
N HIS A 243 4.62 -4.21 17.47
CA HIS A 243 5.68 -5.14 17.12
C HIS A 243 7.01 -4.43 16.85
N CYS A 244 7.01 -3.29 16.16
CA CYS A 244 8.24 -2.54 15.89
C CYS A 244 8.82 -1.82 17.12
N ARG A 245 8.00 -1.51 18.13
CA ARG A 245 8.45 -0.90 19.40
C ARG A 245 8.97 -1.90 20.43
N ALA A 246 8.83 -3.20 20.17
CA ALA A 246 9.42 -4.22 21.04
C ALA A 246 10.94 -4.01 21.12
N SER A 247 11.51 -4.15 22.32
CA SER A 247 12.91 -3.76 22.63
C SER A 247 13.98 -4.48 21.80
N ASP A 248 13.65 -5.61 21.20
CA ASP A 248 14.51 -6.44 20.34
C ASP A 248 14.38 -6.11 18.84
N SER A 249 13.42 -5.25 18.46
CA SER A 249 13.17 -4.89 17.07
C SER A 249 14.05 -3.73 16.60
N ILE A 250 14.88 -4.00 15.59
CA ILE A 250 15.57 -2.92 14.85
C ILE A 250 14.68 -2.27 13.80
N THR A 251 13.60 -2.94 13.40
CA THR A 251 12.70 -2.52 12.32
C THR A 251 11.93 -1.28 12.73
N LYS A 252 12.08 -0.20 11.95
CA LYS A 252 11.33 1.04 12.11
C LYS A 252 10.11 1.02 11.20
N TYR A 253 8.97 1.50 11.70
CA TYR A 253 7.75 1.59 10.90
C TYR A 253 7.60 2.99 10.29
N THR A 254 6.94 3.07 9.14
CA THR A 254 6.37 4.32 8.61
C THR A 254 4.98 4.01 8.09
N ILE A 255 3.97 4.71 8.59
CA ILE A 255 2.58 4.48 8.16
C ILE A 255 2.11 5.73 7.41
N VAL A 256 1.87 5.55 6.12
CA VAL A 256 1.43 6.60 5.21
C VAL A 256 -0.09 6.52 5.08
N ARG A 257 -0.82 7.44 5.71
CA ARG A 257 -2.28 7.53 5.61
C ARG A 257 -2.70 8.45 4.48
N ALA A 258 -2.95 7.86 3.31
CA ALA A 258 -3.38 8.64 2.15
C ALA A 258 -4.80 9.17 2.32
N GLY A 259 -5.06 10.33 1.71
CA GLY A 259 -6.37 10.83 1.31
C GLY A 259 -7.16 9.84 0.45
N GLY A 260 -8.36 10.24 0.00
CA GLY A 260 -9.10 9.48 -1.02
C GLY A 260 -8.24 9.32 -2.29
N SER A 261 -7.90 8.08 -2.64
CA SER A 261 -7.01 7.83 -3.78
C SER A 261 -7.74 8.09 -5.11
N THR A 262 -7.19 8.98 -5.94
CA THR A 262 -7.73 9.21 -7.30
C THR A 262 -6.88 8.53 -8.35
N GLY A 263 -7.52 8.18 -9.47
CA GLY A 263 -6.87 7.60 -10.63
C GLY A 263 -6.24 8.63 -11.58
N GLU A 264 -6.15 9.88 -11.14
CA GLU A 264 -5.62 11.00 -11.92
C GLU A 264 -4.10 10.99 -11.94
N LYS A 265 -3.52 11.81 -12.81
CA LYS A 265 -2.08 12.04 -12.86
C LYS A 265 -1.63 12.75 -11.57
N GLY A 266 -0.43 12.43 -11.10
CA GLY A 266 0.18 13.12 -9.96
C GLY A 266 0.44 14.60 -10.25
N PHE A 267 0.35 15.41 -9.20
CA PHE A 267 0.69 16.83 -9.24
C PHE A 267 2.13 17.11 -8.84
N GLY A 268 2.87 16.11 -8.37
CA GLY A 268 4.22 16.26 -7.85
C GLY A 268 4.25 16.43 -6.33
N LEU A 269 5.39 16.07 -5.73
CA LEU A 269 5.60 16.11 -4.28
C LEU A 269 5.45 17.52 -3.69
N GLU A 270 5.69 18.56 -4.48
CA GLU A 270 5.53 19.97 -4.12
C GLU A 270 4.08 20.37 -3.81
N LYS A 271 3.10 19.59 -4.29
CA LYS A 271 1.66 19.81 -3.99
C LYS A 271 1.14 18.86 -2.92
N VAL A 272 1.99 18.02 -2.32
CA VAL A 272 1.59 17.10 -1.24
C VAL A 272 1.75 17.78 0.11
N VAL A 273 0.64 17.86 0.86
CA VAL A 273 0.63 18.30 2.25
C VAL A 273 0.72 17.08 3.16
N ILE A 274 1.63 17.13 4.13
CA ILE A 274 1.84 16.09 5.14
C ILE A 274 1.62 16.66 6.54
N ARG A 275 0.87 15.95 7.38
CA ARG A 275 0.67 16.27 8.81
C ARG A 275 0.48 15.00 9.63
N GLN A 276 0.52 15.12 10.96
CA GLN A 276 0.16 14.06 11.90
C GLN A 276 -1.03 14.49 12.75
N GLY A 277 -1.73 13.52 13.33
CA GLY A 277 -2.82 13.76 14.27
C GLY A 277 -4.20 13.84 13.62
N ASP A 278 -4.34 13.31 12.40
CA ASP A 278 -5.62 13.23 11.68
C ASP A 278 -6.28 14.57 11.40
N TYR A 279 -5.50 15.61 11.06
CA TYR A 279 -6.03 16.93 10.70
C TYR A 279 -6.38 17.07 9.20
N LEU A 280 -5.86 16.21 8.34
CA LEU A 280 -6.00 16.37 6.88
C LEU A 280 -7.27 15.72 6.34
N ARG A 281 -7.94 16.41 5.40
CA ARG A 281 -9.04 15.87 4.60
C ARG A 281 -8.77 16.18 3.15
N GLY A 282 -9.00 15.22 2.26
CA GLY A 282 -8.80 15.43 0.83
C GLY A 282 -8.53 14.14 0.09
N SER A 283 -8.23 14.30 -1.19
CA SER A 283 -7.75 13.25 -2.08
C SER A 283 -6.24 13.31 -2.25
N LEU A 284 -5.66 12.24 -2.78
CA LEU A 284 -4.27 12.21 -3.25
C LEU A 284 -4.20 11.29 -4.47
N PRO A 285 -3.68 11.75 -5.62
CA PRO A 285 -3.42 10.88 -6.77
C PRO A 285 -2.51 9.71 -6.39
N LEU A 286 -2.73 8.54 -7.00
CA LEU A 286 -1.92 7.35 -6.72
C LEU A 286 -0.43 7.52 -7.06
N GLU A 287 -0.11 8.35 -8.06
CA GLU A 287 1.28 8.68 -8.44
C GLU A 287 1.98 9.48 -7.34
N ASP A 288 1.29 10.47 -6.75
CA ASP A 288 1.83 11.25 -5.64
C ASP A 288 1.93 10.39 -4.37
N LEU A 289 0.96 9.50 -4.12
CA LEU A 289 1.04 8.54 -3.02
C LEU A 289 2.26 7.59 -3.16
N ALA A 290 2.51 7.09 -4.37
CA ALA A 290 3.70 6.28 -4.64
C ALA A 290 4.97 7.08 -4.37
N SER A 291 5.01 8.34 -4.83
CA SER A 291 6.14 9.25 -4.62
C SER A 291 6.38 9.53 -3.14
N VAL A 292 5.34 9.82 -2.35
CA VAL A 292 5.43 10.02 -0.89
C VAL A 292 5.91 8.74 -0.21
N THR A 293 5.39 7.58 -0.61
CA THR A 293 5.77 6.27 -0.04
C THR A 293 7.26 5.99 -0.28
N VAL A 294 7.75 6.24 -1.50
CA VAL A 294 9.17 6.05 -1.84
C VAL A 294 10.05 7.10 -1.17
N ALA A 295 9.65 8.38 -1.17
CA ALA A 295 10.39 9.44 -0.47
C ALA A 295 10.54 9.11 1.03
N SER A 296 9.49 8.58 1.65
CA SER A 296 9.49 8.19 3.06
C SER A 296 10.52 7.12 3.41
N LEU A 297 10.93 6.27 2.46
CA LEU A 297 12.00 5.29 2.66
C LEU A 297 13.37 5.97 2.87
N PHE A 298 13.59 7.12 2.23
CA PHE A 298 14.88 7.82 2.23
C PHE A 298 14.94 8.99 3.21
N THR A 299 13.80 9.33 3.83
CA THR A 299 13.71 10.42 4.80
C THR A 299 13.83 9.86 6.22
N ASN A 300 14.75 10.39 7.04
CA ASN A 300 14.94 9.85 8.38
C ASN A 300 13.83 10.25 9.36
N THR A 301 13.22 11.42 9.17
CA THR A 301 12.16 11.94 10.05
C THR A 301 10.86 11.14 9.95
N THR A 302 10.64 10.38 8.87
CA THR A 302 9.45 9.52 8.69
C THR A 302 9.54 8.20 9.47
N LYS A 303 10.69 7.86 10.05
CA LYS A 303 10.86 6.62 10.82
C LYS A 303 10.13 6.69 12.15
N ASN A 304 9.45 5.60 12.50
CA ASN A 304 8.53 5.51 13.64
C ASN A 304 7.42 6.56 13.63
N THR A 305 6.92 6.92 12.46
CA THR A 305 5.84 7.91 12.34
C THR A 305 4.61 7.31 11.68
N VAL A 306 3.47 7.88 12.05
CA VAL A 306 2.22 7.80 11.31
C VAL A 306 1.90 9.21 10.86
N PHE A 307 1.58 9.40 9.59
CA PHE A 307 1.21 10.71 9.06
C PHE A 307 0.18 10.60 7.94
N GLU A 308 -0.61 11.64 7.77
CA GLU A 308 -1.57 11.79 6.70
C GLU A 308 -0.96 12.55 5.52
N CYS A 309 -1.40 12.24 4.31
CA CYS A 309 -1.01 12.99 3.11
C CYS A 309 -2.20 13.21 2.17
N VAL A 310 -2.34 14.43 1.67
CA VAL A 310 -3.37 14.85 0.71
C VAL A 310 -2.76 15.83 -0.30
N THR A 311 -3.43 16.02 -1.43
CA THR A 311 -3.14 17.13 -2.33
C THR A 311 -3.53 18.44 -1.64
N GLY A 312 -2.59 19.37 -1.54
CA GLY A 312 -2.83 20.73 -1.07
C GLY A 312 -2.80 21.74 -2.20
N GLU A 313 -2.82 23.00 -1.80
CA GLU A 313 -2.67 24.13 -2.71
C GLU A 313 -1.19 24.31 -3.10
N GLU A 314 -0.96 24.96 -4.23
CA GLU A 314 0.38 25.23 -4.76
C GLU A 314 1.26 25.97 -3.74
N GLY A 315 2.47 25.46 -3.49
CA GLY A 315 3.38 26.02 -2.49
C GLY A 315 3.20 25.47 -1.07
N SER A 316 2.26 24.55 -0.83
CA SER A 316 2.07 23.89 0.48
C SER A 316 3.06 22.74 0.75
N ALA A 317 4.25 22.79 0.13
CA ALA A 317 5.19 21.68 -0.03
C ALA A 317 5.54 20.94 1.27
N LEU A 318 5.76 19.61 1.11
CA LEU A 318 6.12 18.58 2.08
C LEU A 318 6.64 19.06 3.45
N GLY A 319 5.93 18.66 4.51
CA GLY A 319 6.28 18.88 5.92
C GLY A 319 6.95 17.69 6.61
N PHE A 320 7.76 16.90 5.90
CA PHE A 320 8.45 15.74 6.51
C PHE A 320 9.33 16.15 7.69
N GLU A 321 9.89 17.35 7.65
CA GLU A 321 10.72 17.95 8.70
C GLU A 321 9.96 18.23 9.99
N ARG A 322 8.62 18.27 9.94
CA ARG A 322 7.75 18.56 11.09
C ARG A 322 7.15 17.31 11.73
N LEU A 323 7.56 16.12 11.28
CA LEU A 323 7.07 14.87 11.84
C LEU A 323 7.76 14.55 13.16
N GLU A 324 6.94 14.26 14.17
CA GLU A 324 7.36 13.77 15.48
C GLU A 324 7.41 12.24 15.49
N GLN A 325 8.61 11.72 15.78
CA GLN A 325 8.84 10.28 15.89
C GLN A 325 8.16 9.70 17.15
N GLY A 326 7.61 8.50 17.02
CA GLY A 326 6.89 7.84 18.12
C GLY A 326 5.43 8.27 18.26
N ASN A 327 4.93 9.17 17.40
CA ASN A 327 3.50 9.42 17.28
C ASN A 327 2.83 8.22 16.57
N ASP A 328 1.80 7.63 17.19
CA ASP A 328 1.02 6.51 16.63
C ASP A 328 -0.15 6.95 15.75
N GLY A 329 -0.21 8.25 15.45
CA GLY A 329 -1.23 8.90 14.64
C GLY A 329 -2.60 8.85 15.30
N SER A 330 -2.67 8.70 16.62
CA SER A 330 -3.93 8.89 17.33
C SER A 330 -4.27 10.38 17.34
N PRO A 331 -5.57 10.76 17.22
CA PRO A 331 -5.96 12.16 17.35
C PRO A 331 -5.49 12.68 18.71
N ILE A 332 -4.89 13.88 18.72
CA ILE A 332 -4.35 14.50 19.95
C ILE A 332 -5.43 14.64 21.03
N ASP A 333 -6.70 14.77 20.63
CA ASP A 333 -7.85 14.99 21.51
C ASP A 333 -8.82 13.79 21.61
N CYS A 334 -8.39 12.57 21.29
CA CYS A 334 -9.29 11.41 21.39
C CYS A 334 -9.42 10.93 22.86
N PRO A 335 -10.65 10.84 23.44
CA PRO A 335 -10.84 10.25 24.76
C PRO A 335 -10.41 8.77 24.76
N ASP A 336 -9.88 8.32 25.90
CA ASP A 336 -9.19 7.04 26.15
C ASP A 336 -9.96 5.75 25.77
N GLU A 337 -11.18 5.82 25.23
CA GLU A 337 -11.95 4.65 24.82
C GLU A 337 -11.24 3.79 23.77
N ASP A 338 -10.43 4.39 22.88
CA ASP A 338 -9.65 3.61 21.89
C ASP A 338 -8.42 2.92 22.52
N ARG A 339 -7.98 3.32 23.72
CA ARG A 339 -6.97 2.58 24.51
C ARG A 339 -7.54 1.30 25.12
N SER A 340 -8.86 1.23 25.37
CA SER A 340 -9.50 0.03 25.90
C SER A 340 -9.50 -1.13 24.88
N LEU A 341 -9.51 -0.84 23.57
CA LEU A 341 -9.32 -1.85 22.52
C LEU A 341 -7.89 -2.43 22.48
N VAL A 342 -6.92 -1.73 23.09
CA VAL A 342 -5.55 -2.21 23.30
C VAL A 342 -5.47 -3.09 24.56
N ALA A 343 -6.35 -2.87 25.55
CA ALA A 343 -6.40 -3.60 26.81
C ALA A 343 -7.17 -4.94 26.74
N GLU A 344 -7.99 -5.17 25.72
CA GLU A 344 -8.79 -6.39 25.55
C GLU A 344 -8.04 -7.56 24.83
N GLN A 345 -6.70 -7.61 24.90
CA GLN A 345 -5.84 -8.66 24.32
C GLN A 345 -4.80 -9.16 25.30
#